data_AF-A0A6P1BKN0-F1
#
_entry.id   AF-A0A6P1BKN0-F1
#
_cell.length_a   1.000
_cell.length_b   1.000
_cell.length_c   1.000
_cell.angle_alpha   90.00
_cell.angle_beta   90.00
_cell.angle_gamma   90.00
#
_symmetry.space_group_name_H-M   'P 1'
#
loop_
_entity.id
_entity.type
_entity.pdbx_description
1 polymer ?
#
loop_
_entity_poly.entity_id
_entity_poly.type
_entity_poly.pdbx_seq_one_letter_code
_entity_poly.pdbx_strand_id
1 'polypeptide(L)' 'MIHKGVEFSVTQLAAGVWKWRFQIGDRVFTGKTEAKLDLLAIRRVQLRIDRELNILGRGQTRDRGDGK' A
#
# COMPACT_ATOMS: atom_id res chain seq x y z
N MET A 1 2.33 -6.22 9.81
CA MET A 1 1.85 -7.26 8.86
C MET A 1 2.65 -7.12 7.57
N ILE A 2 2.82 -8.19 6.79
CA ILE A 2 3.62 -8.16 5.55
C ILE A 2 2.73 -8.62 4.38
N HIS A 3 2.72 -7.87 3.27
CA HIS A 3 2.05 -8.24 2.02
C HIS A 3 3.00 -8.02 0.86
N LYS A 4 3.36 -9.07 0.11
CA LYS A 4 4.31 -9.01 -1.03
C LYS A 4 5.64 -8.32 -0.70
N GLY A 5 6.18 -8.58 0.49
CA GLY A 5 7.44 -7.97 0.95
C GLY A 5 7.30 -6.52 1.44
N VAL A 6 6.09 -5.97 1.47
CA VAL A 6 5.82 -4.63 2.01
C VAL A 6 5.27 -4.74 3.43
N GLU A 7 5.96 -4.10 4.36
CA GLU A 7 5.49 -3.96 5.73
C GLU A 7 4.39 -2.91 5.82
N PHE A 8 3.29 -3.29 6.47
CA PHE A 8 2.15 -2.41 6.70
C PHE A 8 1.52 -2.60 8.08
N SER A 9 0.90 -1.53 8.54
CA SER A 9 0.16 -1.43 9.79
C SER A 9 -1.23 -0.87 9.54
N VAL A 10 -2.21 -1.42 10.23
CA VAL A 10 -3.60 -0.93 10.23
C VAL A 10 -4.04 -0.83 11.68
N THR A 11 -4.56 0.33 12.08
CA THR A 11 -4.96 0.63 13.46
C THR A 11 -6.34 1.24 13.45
N GLN A 12 -7.26 0.71 14.25
CA GLN A 12 -8.59 1.29 14.39
C GLN A 12 -8.47 2.63 15.12
N LEU A 13 -9.00 3.70 14.52
CA LEU A 13 -9.09 5.03 15.15
C LEU A 13 -10.44 5.23 15.85
N ALA A 14 -11.51 4.75 15.23
CA ALA A 14 -12.87 4.82 15.73
C ALA A 14 -13.69 3.67 15.14
N ALA A 15 -14.90 3.45 15.63
CA ALA A 15 -15.81 2.46 15.07
C ALA A 15 -16.02 2.72 13.57
N GLY A 16 -15.54 1.81 12.73
CA GLY A 16 -15.62 1.95 11.28
C GLY A 16 -14.53 2.79 10.63
N VAL A 17 -13.56 3.35 11.36
CA VAL A 17 -12.47 4.18 10.81
C VAL A 17 -11.11 3.61 11.18
N TRP A 18 -10.26 3.42 10.16
CA TRP A 18 -8.96 2.76 10.28
C TRP A 18 -7.86 3.64 9.72
N LYS A 19 -6.81 3.89 10.51
CA LYS A 19 -5.55 4.47 10.02
C LYS A 19 -4.68 3.35 9.50
N TRP A 20 -3.95 3.63 8.43
CA TRP A 20 -2.99 2.68 7.88
C TRP A 20 -1.71 3.39 7.47
N ARG A 21 -0.61 2.62 7.47
CA ARG A 21 0.71 3.03 7.01
C ARG A 21 1.41 1.84 6.37
N PHE A 22 2.14 2.09 5.30
CA PHE A 22 3.08 1.13 4.71
C PHE A 22 4.26 1.86 4.09
N GLN A 23 5.34 1.15 3.81
CA GLN A 23 6.54 1.71 3.19
C GLN A 23 7.02 0.84 2.04
N ILE A 24 7.32 1.47 0.89
CA ILE A 24 7.91 0.79 -0.27
C ILE A 24 9.18 1.54 -0.64
N GLY A 25 10.34 0.91 -0.46
CA GLY A 25 11.64 1.58 -0.56
C GLY A 25 11.72 2.75 0.42
N ASP A 26 12.05 3.94 -0.08
CA ASP A 26 12.11 5.20 0.67
C ASP A 26 10.75 5.92 0.80
N ARG A 27 9.72 5.42 0.13
CA ARG A 27 8.41 6.08 0.09
C ARG A 27 7.48 5.54 1.17
N VAL A 28 7.12 6.40 2.11
CA VAL A 28 6.14 6.10 3.16
C VAL A 28 4.75 6.54 2.71
N PHE A 29 3.81 5.61 2.75
CA PHE A 29 2.40 5.85 2.46
C PHE A 29 1.60 5.77 3.75
N THR A 30 0.73 6.75 3.98
CA THR A 30 -0.16 6.77 5.12
C THR A 30 -1.55 7.23 4.71
N GLY A 31 -2.56 6.86 5.48
CA GLY A 31 -3.90 7.37 5.25
C GLY A 31 -4.92 6.80 6.21
N LYS A 32 -6.19 7.04 5.89
CA LYS A 32 -7.34 6.48 6.62
C LYS A 32 -8.24 5.72 5.64
N THR A 33 -9.05 4.81 6.15
CA THR A 33 -10.11 4.12 5.41
C THR A 33 -11.29 3.86 6.34
N GLU A 34 -12.50 4.01 5.80
CA GLU A 34 -13.73 3.73 6.52
C GLU A 34 -14.24 2.33 6.20
N ALA A 35 -14.17 1.41 7.15
CA ALA A 35 -14.61 0.03 6.98
C ALA A 35 -15.21 -0.50 8.28
N LYS A 36 -16.46 -0.98 8.21
CA LYS A 36 -17.16 -1.59 9.36
C LYS A 36 -16.54 -2.92 9.80
N LEU A 37 -15.81 -3.59 8.91
CA LEU A 37 -15.15 -4.88 9.18
C LEU A 37 -13.62 -4.71 9.15
N ASP A 38 -12.95 -5.31 10.13
CA ASP A 38 -11.49 -5.31 10.27
C ASP A 38 -10.80 -5.89 9.03
N LEU A 39 -11.29 -7.04 8.55
CA LEU A 39 -10.77 -7.71 7.36
C LEU A 39 -10.90 -6.84 6.11
N LEU A 40 -11.95 -6.02 6.02
CA LEU A 40 -12.15 -5.12 4.89
C LEU A 40 -11.14 -3.96 4.91
N ALA A 41 -10.82 -3.44 6.10
CA ALA A 41 -9.77 -2.44 6.25
C ALA A 41 -8.42 -2.98 5.77
N ILE A 42 -8.05 -4.19 6.21
CA ILE A 42 -6.82 -4.86 5.80
C ILE A 42 -6.81 -5.09 4.28
N ARG A 43 -7.91 -5.61 3.71
CA ARG A 43 -8.01 -5.88 2.27
C ARG A 43 -7.83 -4.62 1.42
N ARG A 44 -8.37 -3.47 1.85
CA ARG A 44 -8.18 -2.20 1.14
C ARG A 44 -6.73 -1.72 1.16
N VAL A 45 -6.02 -1.96 2.27
CA VAL A 45 -4.59 -1.62 2.37
C VAL A 45 -3.76 -2.53 1.47
N GLN A 46 -4.04 -3.83 1.45
CA GLN A 46 -3.41 -4.77 0.52
C GLN A 46 -3.61 -4.36 -0.94
N LEU A 47 -4.85 -4.01 -1.33
CA LEU A 47 -5.14 -3.53 -2.69
C LEU A 47 -4.41 -2.23 -3.04
N ARG A 48 -4.18 -1.33 -2.08
CA ARG A 48 -3.35 -0.13 -2.30
C ARG A 48 -1.89 -0.51 -2.52
N ILE A 49 -1.35 -1.42 -1.71
CA ILE A 49 0.01 -1.91 -1.88
C ILE A 49 0.17 -2.55 -3.26
N ASP A 50 -0.78 -3.39 -3.68
CA ASP A 50 -0.78 -4.00 -5.01
C ASP A 50 -0.75 -2.97 -6.14
N ARG A 51 -1.51 -1.87 -6.01
CA ARG A 51 -1.50 -0.77 -6.99
C ARG A 51 -0.16 -0.05 -7.02
N GLU A 52 0.40 0.32 -5.88
CA GLU A 52 1.69 1.03 -5.83
C GLU A 52 2.82 0.16 -6.36
N LEU A 53 2.85 -1.14 -6.00
CA LEU A 53 3.80 -2.09 -6.57
C LEU A 53 3.65 -2.24 -8.09
N ASN A 54 2.42 -2.25 -8.60
CA ASN A 54 2.18 -2.30 -10.04
C ASN A 54 2.66 -1.03 -10.77
N ILE A 55 2.40 0.14 -10.18
CA ILE A 55 2.85 1.44 -10.72
C ILE A 55 4.38 1.50 -10.74
N LEU A 56 5.04 1.10 -9.65
CA LEU A 56 6.50 1.08 -9.56
C LEU A 56 7.12 0.08 -10.53
N GLY A 57 6.55 -1.12 -10.66
CA GLY A 57 6.98 -2.12 -11.63
C GLY A 57 6.81 -1.66 -13.09
N ARG A 58 5.76 -0.88 -13.38
CA ARG A 58 5.52 -0.31 -14.73
C ARG A 58 6.40 0.91 -15.01
N GLY A 59 6.75 1.71 -14.01
CA GLY A 59 7.68 2.83 -14.14
C GLY A 59 9.11 2.37 -14.45
N GLN A 60 9.55 1.27 -13.82
CA GLN A 60 10.90 0.74 -14.00
C GLN A 60 11.17 0.16 -15.39
N THR A 61 10.14 -0.32 -16.11
CA THR A 61 10.32 -0.88 -17.46
C THR A 61 10.53 0.16 -18.55
N ARG A 62 10.26 1.45 -18.27
CA ARG A 62 10.37 2.54 -19.25
C ARG A 62 11.72 3.28 -19.22
N ASP A 63 12.54 3.05 -18.20
CA ASP A 63 13.83 3.77 -18.02
C ASP A 63 15.05 2.97 -18.53
N ARG A 64 14.87 1.71 -18.94
CA ARG A 64 15.97 0.83 -19.38
C ARG A 64 15.99 0.63 -20.91
N GLY A 65 15.87 1.72 -21.67
CA GLY A 65 15.79 1.63 -23.13
C GLY A 65 16.04 2.94 -23.87
N ASP A 66 17.13 3.65 -23.56
CA ASP A 66 17.81 4.48 -24.57
C ASP A 66 19.27 4.68 -24.14
N GLY A 67 20.19 4.10 -24.91
CA GLY A 67 21.62 4.09 -24.63
C GLY A 67 22.32 3.40 -25.79
N LYS A 68 22.26 4.05 -26.94
CA LYS A 68 23.00 3.74 -28.16
C LYS A 68 24.50 3.95 -27.94
#